data_AF-A0A956VBN7-F1
#
_entry.id   AF-A0A956VBN7-F1
#
_cell.length_a   1.000
_cell.length_b   1.000
_cell.length_c   1.000
_cell.angle_alpha   90.00
_cell.angle_beta   90.00
_cell.angle_gamma   90.00
#
_symmetry.space_group_name_H-M   'P 1'
#
loop_
_entity.id
_entity.type
_entity.pdbx_description
1 polymer ?
#
loop_
_entity_poly.entity_id
_entity_poly.type
_entity_poly.pdbx_seq_one_letter_code
_entity_poly.pdbx_strand_id
1 'polypeptide(L)' 'MKVSRSTLERGFRRYLGHSPQEEIRRIRLKRVKQLLIDTDWPLARIAELTGYEHPEYMMVQFKRQFGQTPSQWREEQSI' A
#
# COMPACT_ATOMS: atom_id res chain seq x y z
N MET A 1 9.42 23.66 10.25
CA MET A 1 10.54 22.80 10.70
C MET A 1 11.14 22.10 9.50
N LYS A 2 12.46 22.23 9.24
CA LYS A 2 13.17 21.40 8.27
C LYS A 2 13.73 20.18 9.00
N VAL A 3 13.17 19.00 8.77
CA VAL A 3 13.71 17.73 9.28
C VAL A 3 14.59 17.14 8.19
N SER A 4 15.84 16.81 8.52
CA SER A 4 16.72 16.10 7.57
C SER A 4 16.24 14.66 7.39
N ARG A 5 16.50 14.08 6.22
CA ARG A 5 16.12 12.68 5.91
C ARG A 5 16.58 11.71 7.01
N SER A 6 17.83 11.82 7.44
CA SER A 6 18.40 10.94 8.48
C SER A 6 17.75 11.09 9.85
N THR A 7 17.30 12.30 10.22
CA THR A 7 16.56 12.51 11.47
C THR A 7 15.17 11.87 11.41
N LEU A 8 14.50 12.00 10.27
CA LEU A 8 13.21 11.35 10.03
C LEU A 8 13.34 9.82 10.05
N GLU A 9 14.33 9.26 9.35
CA GLU A 9 14.59 7.82 9.31
C GLU A 9 14.87 7.25 10.69
N ARG A 10 15.72 7.92 11.48
CA ARG A 10 16.03 7.49 12.85
C ARG A 10 14.82 7.58 13.77
N GLY A 11 13.99 8.60 13.63
CA GLY A 11 12.73 8.71 14.35
C GLY A 11 11.78 7.55 14.03
N PHE A 12 11.55 7.29 12.76
CA PHE A 12 10.69 6.20 12.30
C PHE A 12 11.18 4.84 12.79
N ARG A 13 12.47 4.53 12.65
CA ARG A 13 13.03 3.29 13.18
C ARG A 13 12.90 3.19 14.70
N ARG A 14 13.09 4.29 15.43
CA ARG A 14 13.01 4.31 16.90
C ARG A 14 11.58 4.10 17.42
N TYR A 15 10.60 4.75 16.80
CA TYR A 15 9.22 4.79 17.31
C TYR A 15 8.29 3.79 16.66
N LEU A 16 8.54 3.42 15.41
CA LEU A 16 7.66 2.55 14.62
C LEU A 16 8.34 1.27 14.12
N GLY A 17 9.66 1.16 14.25
CA GLY A 17 10.43 -0.05 13.90
C GLY A 17 10.77 -0.21 12.42
N HIS A 18 10.30 0.70 11.56
CA HIS A 18 10.52 0.66 10.10
C HIS A 18 10.85 2.05 9.56
N SER A 19 11.13 2.17 8.27
CA SER A 19 11.47 3.44 7.61
C SER A 19 10.22 4.24 7.20
N PRO A 20 10.35 5.56 6.96
CA PRO A 20 9.26 6.38 6.44
C PRO A 20 8.70 5.84 5.10
N GLN A 21 9.57 5.31 4.26
CA GLN A 21 9.18 4.75 2.97
C GLN A 21 8.33 3.48 3.13
N GLU A 22 8.65 2.64 4.12
CA GLU A 22 7.85 1.46 4.44
C GLU A 22 6.47 1.85 4.98
N GLU A 23 6.38 2.91 5.79
CA GLU A 23 5.09 3.39 6.27
C GLU A 23 4.22 3.96 5.14
N ILE A 24 4.82 4.74 4.23
CA ILE A 24 4.10 5.23 3.03
C ILE A 24 3.56 4.04 2.22
N ARG A 25 4.36 3.00 2.00
CA ARG A 25 3.93 1.78 1.31
C ARG A 25 2.77 1.11 2.05
N ARG A 26 2.86 0.99 3.38
CA ARG A 26 1.83 0.36 4.21
C ARG A 26 0.50 1.12 4.12
N ILE A 27 0.53 2.44 4.19
CA ILE A 27 -0.66 3.29 4.06
C ILE A 27 -1.28 3.15 2.67
N ARG A 28 -0.46 3.19 1.61
CA ARG A 28 -0.95 2.99 0.23
C ARG A 28 -1.62 1.63 0.06
N LEU A 29 -0.99 0.56 0.53
CA LEU A 29 -1.54 -0.80 0.45
C LEU A 29 -2.83 -0.98 1.26
N LYS A 30 -2.94 -0.33 2.43
CA LYS A 30 -4.22 -0.27 3.17
C LYS A 30 -5.31 0.41 2.36
N ARG A 31 -5.00 1.49 1.63
CA ARG A 31 -5.96 2.16 0.76
C ARG A 31 -6.37 1.31 -0.43
N VAL A 32 -5.42 0.59 -1.05
CA VAL A 32 -5.72 -0.42 -2.09
C VAL A 32 -6.72 -1.44 -1.57
N LYS A 33 -6.45 -2.02 -0.39
CA LYS A 33 -7.35 -2.98 0.26
C LYS A 33 -8.77 -2.43 0.44
N GLN A 34 -8.89 -1.19 0.91
CA GLN A 34 -10.19 -0.54 1.09
C GLN A 34 -10.93 -0.37 -0.25
N LEU A 35 -10.25 0.12 -1.29
CA LEU A 35 -10.85 0.34 -2.61
C LEU A 35 -11.24 -0.96 -3.32
N LEU A 36 -10.57 -2.08 -3.02
CA LEU A 36 -10.95 -3.39 -3.55
C LEU A 36 -12.28 -3.88 -3.01
N ILE A 37 -12.65 -3.49 -1.79
CA ILE A 37 -13.90 -3.86 -1.10
C ILE A 37 -15.01 -2.87 -1.45
N ASP A 38 -14.71 -1.57 -1.41
CA ASP A 38 -15.71 -0.53 -1.58
C ASP A 38 -16.13 -0.28 -3.03
N THR A 39 -15.36 -0.80 -4.00
CA THR A 39 -15.55 -0.50 -5.42
C THR A 39 -15.23 -1.68 -6.34
N ASP A 40 -15.92 -1.72 -7.48
CA ASP A 40 -15.64 -2.65 -8.59
C ASP A 40 -14.62 -2.10 -9.60
N TRP A 41 -13.84 -1.09 -9.22
CA TRP A 41 -12.92 -0.44 -10.16
C TRP A 41 -11.83 -1.40 -10.67
N PRO A 42 -11.37 -1.24 -11.92
CA PRO A 42 -10.23 -1.99 -12.44
C PRO A 42 -8.97 -1.77 -11.59
N LEU A 43 -8.12 -2.79 -11.47
CA LEU A 43 -6.87 -2.71 -10.69
C LEU A 43 -5.95 -1.56 -11.15
N ALA A 44 -5.96 -1.26 -12.45
CA ALA A 44 -5.22 -0.12 -13.01
C ALA A 44 -5.70 1.22 -12.43
N ARG A 45 -7.01 1.39 -12.26
CA ARG A 45 -7.59 2.61 -11.67
C ARG A 45 -7.27 2.72 -10.18
N ILE A 46 -7.28 1.60 -9.46
CA ILE A 46 -6.90 1.56 -8.05
C ILE A 46 -5.42 1.91 -7.87
N ALA A 47 -4.54 1.44 -8.76
CA ALA A 47 -3.11 1.77 -8.75
C ALA A 47 -2.89 3.28 -8.91
N GLU A 48 -3.54 3.90 -9.91
CA GLU A 48 -3.49 5.35 -10.15
C GLU A 48 -3.90 6.15 -8.90
N LEU A 49 -5.04 5.80 -8.29
CA LEU A 49 -5.59 6.50 -7.12
C LEU A 49 -4.75 6.32 -5.84
N THR A 50 -3.93 5.28 -5.77
CA THR A 50 -3.09 4.96 -4.61
C THR A 50 -1.63 5.35 -4.82
N GLY A 51 -1.31 6.00 -5.94
CA GLY A 51 0.02 6.53 -6.24
C GLY A 51 1.03 5.46 -6.67
N TYR A 52 0.54 4.38 -7.30
CA TYR A 52 1.37 3.40 -7.98
C TYR A 52 1.37 3.66 -9.48
N GLU A 53 2.55 3.92 -10.03
CA GLU A 53 2.75 4.14 -11.46
C GLU A 53 2.50 2.87 -12.28
N HIS A 54 2.89 1.72 -11.74
CA HIS A 54 2.72 0.41 -12.36
C HIS A 54 1.78 -0.47 -11.53
N PRO A 55 0.62 -0.89 -12.08
CA PRO A 55 -0.30 -1.80 -11.41
C PRO A 55 0.35 -3.14 -11.01
N GLU A 56 1.30 -3.64 -11.80
CA GLU A 56 2.04 -4.87 -11.54
C GLU A 56 2.84 -4.78 -10.25
N TYR A 57 3.52 -3.65 -10.04
CA TYR A 57 4.26 -3.41 -8.80
C TYR A 57 3.31 -3.33 -7.60
N MET A 58 2.17 -2.66 -7.73
CA MET A 58 1.14 -2.64 -6.70
C MET A 58 0.69 -4.06 -6.35
N MET A 59 0.37 -4.90 -7.34
CA MET A 59 -0.08 -6.28 -7.12
C MET A 59 0.98 -7.12 -6.39
N VAL A 60 2.25 -7.01 -6.78
CA VAL A 60 3.36 -7.72 -6.12
C VAL A 60 3.50 -7.27 -4.66
N GLN A 61 3.47 -5.95 -4.40
CA GLN A 61 3.57 -5.42 -3.04
C GLN A 61 2.36 -5.81 -2.18
N PHE A 62 1.16 -5.81 -2.76
CA PHE A 62 -0.06 -6.22 -2.08
C PHE A 62 0.01 -7.69 -1.66
N LYS A 63 0.39 -8.59 -2.58
CA LYS A 63 0.57 -10.01 -2.27
C LYS A 63 1.63 -10.24 -1.20
N ARG A 64 2.75 -9.51 -1.25
CA ARG A 64 3.79 -9.60 -0.21
C ARG A 64 3.30 -9.16 1.16
N GLN A 65 2.42 -8.17 1.22
CA GLN A 65 1.92 -7.61 2.48
C GLN A 65 0.74 -8.40 3.09
N PHE A 66 -0.12 -8.98 2.24
CA PHE A 66 -1.38 -9.59 2.67
C PHE A 66 -1.51 -11.09 2.33
N GLY A 67 -0.53 -11.67 1.64
CA GLY A 67 -0.50 -13.11 1.30
C GLY A 67 -1.28 -13.51 0.05
N GLN A 68 -2.24 -12.69 -0.40
CA GLN A 68 -3.11 -12.96 -1.54
C GLN A 68 -3.07 -11.83 -2.59
N THR A 69 -3.47 -12.13 -3.83
CA THR A 69 -3.53 -11.09 -4.88
C THR A 69 -4.73 -10.16 -4.68
N PRO A 70 -4.69 -8.93 -5.23
CA PRO A 70 -5.85 -8.03 -5.22
C PRO A 70 -7.12 -8.65 -5.80
N SER A 71 -7.01 -9.46 -6.88
CA SER A 71 -8.16 -10.15 -7.47
C SER A 71 -8.76 -11.19 -6.54
N GLN A 72 -7.91 -12.03 -5.92
CA GLN A 72 -8.36 -13.01 -4.92
C GLN A 72 -9.02 -12.32 -3.72
N TRP A 73 -8.45 -11.20 -3.26
CA TRP A 73 -9.04 -10.39 -2.19
C TRP A 73 -10.45 -9.90 -2.55
N ARG A 74 -10.67 -9.46 -3.79
CA ARG A 74 -12.00 -9.02 -4.23
C ARG A 74 -12.99 -10.19 -4.26
N GLU A 75 -12.60 -11.31 -4.85
CA GLU A 75 -13.47 -12.50 -4.96
C GLU A 75 -13.91 -13.04 -3.58
N GLU A 76 -13.01 -13.07 -2.60
CA GLU A 76 -13.32 -13.53 -1.24
C GLU A 76 -14.31 -12.61 -0.49
N GLN A 77 -14.40 -11.34 -0.88
CA GLN A 77 -15.24 -10.33 -0.22
C GLN A 77 -16.54 -10.05 -0.97
N SER A 78 -16.74 -10.62 -2.16
CA SER A 78 -18.00 -10.55 -2.92
C SER A 78 -19.06 -11.58 -2.46
N ILE A 79 -18.98 -12.05 -1.20
CA ILE A 79 -19.92 -13.02 -0.60
C ILE A 79 -21.03 -12.27 0.15
#